data_AF-A0A3D0T3D7-F1
#
_entry.id   AF-A0A3D0T3D7-F1
#
_cell.length_a   1.000
_cell.length_b   1.000
_cell.length_c   1.000
_cell.angle_alpha   90.00
_cell.angle_beta   90.00
_cell.angle_gamma   90.00
#
_symmetry.space_group_name_H-M   'P 1'
#
loop_
_entity.id
_entity.type
_entity.pdbx_description
1 polymer ?
#
loop_
_entity_poly.entity_id
_entity_poly.type
_entity_poly.pdbx_seq_one_letter_code
_entity_poly.pdbx_strand_id
1 'polypeptide(L)'
;MQLEVTGLLAQESPASRVYLIDRAVSYCVYQNRLIRYENDLLVNQLGAFPGLPVIAGHVANVLSADPVNNPQEDDPFRIISTSLQSNSIAEVRLRFIDNNEQIAYQQEIHIANIP
;
A
#
# COMPACT_ATOMS: atom_id res chain seq x y z
N MET A 1 -31.50 -10.29 13.68
CA MET A 1 -30.58 -9.16 13.39
C MET A 1 -29.67 -9.64 12.29
N GLN A 2 -29.96 -9.26 11.05
CA GLN A 2 -29.20 -9.65 9.87
C GLN A 2 -28.23 -8.50 9.57
N LEU A 3 -26.93 -8.79 9.58
CA LEU A 3 -25.90 -7.84 9.17
C LEU A 3 -25.83 -7.86 7.65
N GLU A 4 -26.37 -6.83 7.01
CA GLU A 4 -26.13 -6.58 5.59
C GLU A 4 -24.76 -5.92 5.44
N VAL A 5 -23.81 -6.67 4.88
CA VAL A 5 -22.49 -6.13 4.49
C VAL A 5 -22.64 -5.60 3.07
N THR A 6 -22.85 -4.29 2.93
CA THR A 6 -22.75 -3.63 1.63
C THR A 6 -21.27 -3.67 1.22
N GLY A 7 -20.93 -4.53 0.26
CA GLY A 7 -19.54 -4.86 -0.06
C GLY A 7 -18.71 -3.64 -0.46
N LEU A 8 -17.65 -3.36 0.32
CA LEU A 8 -16.57 -2.42 -0.02
C LEU A 8 -15.60 -3.00 -1.06
N LEU A 9 -15.74 -4.28 -1.41
CA LEU A 9 -14.84 -5.02 -2.28
C LEU A 9 -15.52 -5.29 -3.62
N ALA A 10 -14.76 -5.11 -4.71
CA ALA A 10 -15.25 -5.27 -6.08
C ALA A 10 -15.58 -6.72 -6.48
N GLN A 11 -15.25 -7.71 -5.64
CA GLN A 11 -15.47 -9.12 -5.93
C GLN A 11 -15.85 -9.89 -4.66
N GLU A 12 -16.91 -10.70 -4.75
CA GLU A 12 -17.33 -11.58 -3.65
C GLU A 12 -16.35 -12.75 -3.45
N SER A 13 -16.12 -13.13 -2.20
CA SER A 13 -15.26 -14.26 -1.86
C SER A 13 -15.97 -15.59 -2.17
N PRO A 14 -15.39 -16.49 -3.00
CA PRO A 14 -15.96 -17.82 -3.25
C PRO A 14 -16.13 -18.65 -1.96
N ALA A 15 -15.30 -18.38 -0.96
CA ALA A 15 -15.33 -19.03 0.34
C ALA A 15 -16.28 -18.36 1.36
N SER A 16 -17.08 -17.35 0.96
CA SER A 16 -18.03 -16.63 1.82
C SER A 16 -17.43 -16.14 3.14
N ARG A 17 -16.18 -15.64 3.10
CA ARG A 17 -15.49 -15.15 4.31
C ARG A 17 -15.97 -13.75 4.67
N VAL A 18 -16.25 -13.55 5.94
CA VAL A 18 -16.52 -12.22 6.53
C VAL A 18 -15.21 -11.66 7.08
N TYR A 19 -14.77 -10.53 6.54
CA TYR A 19 -13.66 -9.76 7.09
C TYR A 19 -14.24 -8.58 7.88
N LEU A 20 -13.97 -8.56 9.18
CA LEU A 20 -14.32 -7.44 10.05
C LEU A 20 -13.11 -6.50 10.08
N ILE A 21 -13.21 -5.40 9.35
CA ILE A 21 -12.18 -4.36 9.29
C ILE A 21 -12.76 -3.14 9.98
N ASP A 22 -12.17 -2.73 11.09
CA ASP A 22 -12.62 -1.57 11.87
C ASP A 22 -12.24 -0.25 11.17
N ARG A 23 -11.07 -0.22 10.52
CA ARG A 23 -10.50 1.00 9.90
C ARG A 23 -9.64 0.63 8.69
N ALA A 24 -9.77 1.39 7.62
CA ALA A 24 -8.86 1.30 6.49
C ALA A 24 -7.58 2.10 6.78
N VAL A 25 -6.45 1.61 6.27
CA VAL A 25 -5.15 2.27 6.37
C VAL A 25 -4.56 2.39 4.99
N SER A 26 -4.07 3.58 4.66
CA SER A 26 -3.31 3.82 3.42
C SER A 26 -1.99 4.50 3.71
N TYR A 27 -1.03 4.33 2.81
CA TYR A 27 0.30 4.91 2.90
C TYR A 27 0.60 5.75 1.67
N CYS A 28 1.24 6.89 1.86
CA CYS A 28 1.70 7.73 0.77
C CYS A 28 3.14 8.17 1.05
N VAL A 29 3.99 8.12 0.02
CA VAL A 29 5.28 8.81 0.05
C VAL A 29 5.11 10.17 -0.62
N TYR A 30 5.37 11.23 0.15
CA TYR A 30 5.23 12.60 -0.32
C TYR A 30 6.34 13.47 0.30
N GLN A 31 7.05 14.23 -0.53
CA GLN A 31 8.16 15.10 -0.10
C GLN A 31 9.15 14.40 0.85
N ASN A 32 9.65 13.23 0.44
CA ASN A 32 10.60 12.42 1.21
C ASN A 32 10.09 11.94 2.58
N ARG A 33 8.78 11.88 2.77
CA ARG A 33 8.14 11.39 4.00
C ARG A 33 7.17 10.27 3.68
N LEU A 34 7.18 9.23 4.52
CA LEU A 34 6.18 8.18 4.52
C LEU A 34 5.08 8.56 5.51
N ILE A 35 3.87 8.74 4.99
CA ILE A 35 2.70 9.19 5.74
C ILE A 35 1.71 8.04 5.81
N ARG A 36 1.09 7.86 6.97
CA ARG A 36 0.03 6.89 7.20
C ARG A 36 -1.30 7.59 7.41
N TYR A 37 -2.33 7.16 6.68
CA TYR A 37 -3.70 7.66 6.81
C TYR A 37 -4.59 6.59 7.43
N GLU A 38 -5.46 7.01 8.35
CA GLU A 38 -6.56 6.22 8.91
C GLU A 38 -7.89 6.87 8.56
N ASN A 39 -8.17 6.98 7.27
CA ASN A 39 -9.39 7.55 6.70
C ASN A 39 -9.92 6.63 5.59
N ASP A 40 -10.97 7.05 4.90
CA ASP A 40 -11.47 6.35 3.72
C ASP A 40 -10.36 6.16 2.66
N LEU A 41 -10.40 5.02 1.96
CA LEU A 41 -9.44 4.72 0.89
C LEU A 41 -9.74 5.60 -0.33
N LEU A 42 -9.03 6.72 -0.41
CA LEU A 42 -9.09 7.64 -1.54
C LEU A 42 -7.92 7.38 -2.50
N VAL A 43 -8.18 7.44 -3.80
CA VAL A 43 -7.15 7.32 -4.85
C VAL A 43 -6.08 8.42 -4.68
N ASN A 44 -6.51 9.61 -4.29
CA ASN A 44 -5.63 10.74 -4.01
C ASN A 44 -5.76 11.11 -2.53
N GLN A 45 -4.68 10.93 -1.78
CA GLN A 45 -4.56 11.44 -0.41
C GLN A 45 -3.99 12.87 -0.45
N LEU A 46 -4.35 13.67 0.55
CA LEU A 46 -3.71 14.98 0.76
C LEU A 46 -2.21 14.80 1.03
N GLY A 47 -1.37 15.80 0.73
CA GLY A 47 0.07 15.75 1.03
C GLY A 47 0.38 15.85 2.53
N ALA A 48 1.66 15.83 2.90
CA ALA A 48 2.10 16.00 4.30
C ALA A 48 1.71 17.38 4.86
N PHE A 49 0.64 17.44 5.66
CA PHE A 49 0.26 18.62 6.43
C PHE A 49 0.52 18.42 7.93
N PRO A 50 0.67 19.51 8.72
CA PRO A 50 0.83 19.41 10.16
C PRO A 50 -0.31 18.60 10.79
N GLY A 51 0.04 17.61 11.62
CA GLY A 51 -0.92 16.75 12.31
C GLY A 51 -1.16 15.37 11.67
N LEU A 52 -0.66 15.11 10.46
CA LEU A 52 -0.68 13.77 9.90
C LEU A 52 0.40 12.86 10.49
N PRO A 53 0.13 11.56 10.71
CA PRO A 53 1.12 10.59 11.15
C PRO A 53 2.22 10.38 10.09
N VAL A 54 3.35 11.07 10.26
CA VAL A 54 4.59 10.78 9.52
C VAL A 54 5.30 9.65 10.25
N ILE A 55 5.37 8.49 9.59
CA ILE A 55 5.97 7.28 10.18
C ILE A 55 7.43 7.08 9.78
N ALA A 56 7.89 7.75 8.72
CA ALA A 56 9.30 7.86 8.39
C ALA A 56 9.61 9.14 7.61
N GLY A 57 10.83 9.67 7.80
CA GLY A 57 11.39 10.78 7.03
C GLY A 57 12.57 10.30 6.17
N HIS A 58 13.12 11.21 5.37
CA HIS A 58 14.28 10.94 4.50
C HIS A 58 14.09 9.79 3.51
N VAL A 59 12.84 9.53 3.10
CA VAL A 59 12.53 8.58 2.04
C VAL A 59 13.14 9.10 0.74
N ALA A 60 14.00 8.31 0.14
CA ALA A 60 14.82 8.67 -1.01
C ALA A 60 14.37 7.99 -2.30
N ASN A 61 13.33 7.14 -2.26
CA ASN A 61 12.72 6.51 -3.43
C ASN A 61 12.52 7.50 -4.58
N VAL A 62 12.89 7.10 -5.80
CA VAL A 62 12.55 7.86 -7.01
C VAL A 62 11.15 7.44 -7.43
N LEU A 63 10.19 8.34 -7.24
CA LEU A 63 8.78 8.09 -7.53
C LEU A 63 8.50 8.26 -9.03
N SER A 64 7.80 7.30 -9.61
CA SER A 64 7.31 7.41 -10.98
C SER A 64 6.08 8.31 -11.06
N ALA A 65 5.82 8.85 -12.25
CA ALA A 65 4.58 9.59 -12.52
C ALA A 65 3.35 8.67 -12.60
N ASP A 66 3.56 7.39 -12.91
CA ASP A 66 2.52 6.37 -13.05
C ASP A 66 3.05 5.02 -12.55
N PRO A 67 2.97 4.77 -11.23
CA PRO A 67 3.52 3.57 -10.59
C PRO A 67 2.74 2.30 -10.92
N VAL A 68 1.51 2.43 -11.43
CA VAL A 68 0.67 1.29 -11.82
C VAL A 68 1.18 0.71 -13.14
N ASN A 69 1.49 1.58 -14.11
CA ASN A 69 1.93 1.16 -15.44
C ASN A 69 3.46 1.09 -15.57
N ASN A 70 4.23 1.68 -14.64
CA ASN A 70 5.69 1.65 -14.63
C ASN A 70 6.29 1.03 -13.35
N PRO A 71 5.87 -0.19 -12.95
CA PRO A 71 6.28 -0.82 -11.69
C PRO A 71 7.74 -1.28 -11.69
N GLN A 72 8.59 -0.87 -12.63
CA GLN A 72 10.02 -1.15 -12.63
C GLN A 72 10.83 0.01 -12.01
N GLU A 73 10.24 1.19 -11.85
CA GLU A 73 10.86 2.37 -11.22
C GLU A 73 10.94 2.26 -9.70
N ASP A 74 11.75 3.06 -9.02
CA ASP A 74 12.03 2.93 -7.57
C ASP A 74 10.86 3.29 -6.63
N ASP A 75 9.63 3.02 -7.07
CA ASP A 75 8.40 3.22 -6.33
C ASP A 75 8.34 2.34 -5.08
N PRO A 76 7.80 2.89 -3.97
CA PRO A 76 7.83 2.26 -2.66
C PRO A 76 6.79 1.16 -2.48
N PHE A 77 5.74 1.12 -3.32
CA PHE A 77 4.65 0.16 -3.21
C PHE A 77 4.36 -0.42 -4.58
N ARG A 78 4.29 -1.75 -4.66
CA ARG A 78 3.98 -2.44 -5.91
C ARG A 78 3.09 -3.64 -5.64
N ILE A 79 2.15 -3.87 -6.55
CA ILE A 79 1.37 -5.10 -6.59
C ILE A 79 1.84 -5.90 -7.80
N ILE A 80 2.48 -7.04 -7.54
CA ILE A 80 2.83 -8.01 -8.55
C ILE A 80 1.64 -8.96 -8.64
N SER A 81 0.72 -8.64 -9.56
CA SER A 81 -0.42 -9.50 -9.84
C SER A 81 0.05 -10.77 -10.55
N THR A 82 -0.33 -11.91 -10.02
CA THR A 82 -0.05 -13.20 -10.63
C THR A 82 -1.34 -13.86 -11.13
N SER A 83 -1.22 -14.81 -12.04
CA SER A 83 -2.36 -15.52 -12.63
C SER A 83 -3.12 -16.36 -11.59
N LEU A 84 -4.27 -16.95 -11.95
CA LEU A 84 -5.06 -17.86 -11.09
C LEU A 84 -4.24 -19.04 -10.51
N GLN A 85 -3.05 -19.32 -11.05
CA GLN A 85 -2.19 -20.43 -10.63
C GLN A 85 -1.10 -20.04 -9.62
N SER A 86 -0.94 -18.76 -9.26
CA SER A 86 0.05 -18.33 -8.27
C SER A 86 -0.44 -17.16 -7.41
N ASN A 87 0.12 -17.04 -6.20
CA ASN A 87 -0.23 -15.99 -5.23
C ASN A 87 0.28 -14.63 -5.68
N SER A 88 -0.56 -13.60 -5.57
CA SER A 88 -0.13 -12.23 -5.83
C SER A 88 0.82 -11.77 -4.72
N ILE A 89 1.71 -10.82 -5.03
CA ILE A 89 2.65 -10.29 -4.05
C ILE A 89 2.45 -8.78 -3.94
N ALA A 90 2.24 -8.30 -2.72
CA ALA A 90 2.40 -6.89 -2.40
C ALA A 90 3.83 -6.66 -1.89
N GLU A 91 4.59 -5.84 -2.62
CA GLU A 91 5.96 -5.49 -2.30
C GLU A 91 6.02 -4.07 -1.75
N VAL A 92 6.73 -3.91 -0.64
CA VAL A 92 7.09 -2.61 -0.04
C VAL A 92 8.61 -2.45 -0.13
N ARG A 93 9.06 -1.39 -0.78
CA ARG A 93 10.49 -1.09 -0.98
C ARG A 93 10.80 0.35 -0.60
N LEU A 94 11.29 0.55 0.61
CA LEU A 94 11.64 1.88 1.10
C LEU A 94 13.15 2.06 1.07
N ARG A 95 13.59 3.16 0.47
CA ARG A 95 14.99 3.57 0.50
C ARG A 95 15.08 4.86 1.29
N PHE A 96 16.05 4.95 2.17
CA PHE A 96 16.30 6.13 3.00
C PHE A 96 17.72 6.61 2.79
N ILE A 97 17.92 7.93 2.84
CA ILE A 97 19.26 8.54 2.86
C ILE A 97 19.31 9.50 4.04
N ASP A 98 20.12 9.18 5.05
CA ASP A 98 20.38 10.06 6.20
C ASP A 98 21.89 10.11 6.46
N ASN A 99 22.46 11.31 6.64
CA ASN A 99 23.90 11.51 6.85
C ASN A 99 24.82 10.74 5.86
N ASN A 100 24.46 10.69 4.58
CA ASN A 100 25.16 9.92 3.52
C ASN A 100 25.13 8.39 3.68
N GLU A 101 24.41 7.86 4.67
CA GLU A 101 24.12 6.44 4.79
C GLU A 101 22.84 6.11 4.03
N GLN A 102 22.90 5.06 3.20
CA GLN A 102 21.75 4.55 2.48
C GLN A 102 21.22 3.29 3.17
N ILE A 103 19.96 3.33 3.58
CA ILE A 103 19.26 2.18 4.17
C ILE A 103 18.18 1.73 3.19
N ALA A 104 18.12 0.43 2.92
CA ALA A 104 17.06 -0.19 2.13
C ALA A 104 16.24 -1.13 3.00
N TYR A 105 14.93 -1.00 2.93
CA TYR A 105 13.95 -1.87 3.56
C TYR A 105 13.07 -2.48 2.48
N GLN A 106 12.99 -3.80 2.45
CA GLN A 106 12.15 -4.53 1.52
C GLN A 106 11.30 -5.53 2.29
N GLN A 107 10.00 -5.54 2.01
CA GLN A 107 9.06 -6.52 2.55
C GLN A 107 8.16 -7.05 1.44
N GLU A 108 8.03 -8.36 1.37
CA GLU A 108 7.12 -9.06 0.47
C GLU A 108 5.97 -9.69 1.26
N ILE A 109 4.75 -9.46 0.80
CA ILE A 109 3.53 -9.97 1.40
C ILE A 109 2.84 -10.85 0.36
N HIS A 110 2.78 -12.15 0.63
CA HIS A 110 2.10 -13.10 -0.24
C HIS A 110 0.59 -13.05 0.00
N ILE A 111 -0.15 -12.67 -1.04
CA ILE A 111 -1.60 -12.67 -1.08
C ILE A 111 -2.03 -13.96 -1.75
N ALA A 112 -2.51 -14.91 -0.94
CA ALA A 112 -2.94 -16.20 -1.45
C ALA A 112 -4.06 -16.05 -2.49
N ASN A 113 -3.91 -16.70 -3.65
CA ASN A 113 -5.03 -16.83 -4.58
C ASN A 113 -6.12 -17.68 -3.93
N ILE A 114 -7.35 -17.19 -4.03
CA ILE A 114 -8.53 -17.89 -3.53
C ILE A 114 -9.37 -18.22 -4.77
N PRO A 115 -9.46 -19.51 -5.17
CA PRO A 115 -10.35 -19.93 -6.26
C PRO A 115 -11.82 -19.82 -5.88
#